data_AF-A0A2N2LHN4-F1
#
_entry.id   AF-A0A2N2LHN4-F1
#
_cell.length_a   1.000
_cell.length_b   1.000
_cell.length_c   1.000
_cell.angle_alpha   90.00
_cell.angle_beta   90.00
_cell.angle_gamma   90.00
#
_symmetry.space_group_name_H-M   'P 1'
#
loop_
_entity.id
_entity.type
_entity.pdbx_description
1 polymer ?
#
loop_
_entity_poly.entity_id
_entity_poly.type
_entity_poly.pdbx_seq_one_letter_code
_entity_poly.pdbx_strand_id
1 'polypeptide(L)'
;MTTNEQTRQINDRLNIPRQPVPKQAPADRVTNFDETYLLMDMGAALVEASRCIDCPSAPCMDACPVHNDIPAALKRLEDGDLLGAAAKFRETSTLPEMCGRLCPQESLCEGACVVGFAIRPDGGLHPPVAIGRLESFITDNERRTIGRFPVRLSVPATGRRVAIVGSGPAGLTVAEELQARGHSCTVFDMWPEPGGVLRYGIPNFKMSKQILDEKLQSLRDQGITFVTNTKVGTDVTLDALHDEQGFDVIFIGTGAGVGNPLRAPGEELGNVYPATDFLVRGNLRPDELPEHLREKPYIGTDVVVVGGGDTSMDCVRTAIRLGAQQVTCVYRRTEAEMLGRAEERKHAMEEGVTFAYLTTPVRFIGDPDGNVQSVELVKMELGEPDASGRRRPIQVEGSEYTVPASAVVIAVGYGADAEFAEHMPVETDRWGLVKVNDRTGQTNVPYIFAGGDVVNGADLVVTAIADGKRAATWIHQHLSNMGPAKKG
;
A
#
# COMPACT_ATOMS: atom_id res chain seq x y z
N MET A 1 33.13 12.01 22.33
CA MET A 1 33.94 11.04 21.59
C MET A 1 34.97 11.79 20.77
N THR A 2 36.19 11.27 20.66
CA THR A 2 37.20 11.83 19.73
C THR A 2 36.86 11.41 18.28
N THR A 3 37.33 12.13 17.26
CA THR A 3 37.09 11.79 15.84
C THR A 3 37.60 10.38 15.47
N ASN A 4 38.66 9.91 16.15
CA ASN A 4 39.20 8.56 15.97
C ASN A 4 38.29 7.48 16.57
N GLU A 5 37.60 7.79 17.67
CA GLU A 5 36.68 6.87 18.35
C GLU A 5 35.39 6.70 17.56
N GLN A 6 34.85 7.78 16.98
CA GLN A 6 33.69 7.73 16.08
C GLN A 6 33.98 6.94 14.81
N THR A 7 35.15 7.18 14.19
CA THR A 7 35.57 6.41 13.00
C THR A 7 35.68 4.92 13.30
N ARG A 8 36.25 4.54 14.46
CA ARG A 8 36.34 3.14 14.88
C ARG A 8 34.95 2.53 15.08
N GLN A 9 34.05 3.22 15.76
CA GLN A 9 32.69 2.75 15.99
C GLN A 9 31.91 2.53 14.68
N ILE A 10 32.06 3.44 13.71
CA ILE A 10 31.43 3.27 12.38
C ILE A 10 31.97 2.02 11.69
N ASN A 11 33.30 1.85 11.67
CA ASN A 11 33.91 0.66 11.04
C ASN A 11 33.45 -0.64 11.70
N ASP A 12 33.36 -0.66 13.04
CA ASP A 12 32.87 -1.82 13.79
C ASP A 12 31.43 -2.16 13.40
N ARG A 13 30.53 -1.16 13.33
CA ARG A 13 29.13 -1.33 12.90
C ARG A 13 29.02 -1.80 11.45
N LEU A 14 29.83 -1.27 10.55
CA LEU A 14 29.85 -1.66 9.14
C LEU A 14 30.23 -3.14 8.95
N ASN A 15 31.06 -3.70 9.84
CA ASN A 15 31.45 -5.11 9.80
C ASN A 15 30.37 -6.08 10.31
N ILE A 16 29.28 -5.59 10.90
CA ILE A 16 28.19 -6.44 11.38
C ILE A 16 27.38 -6.97 10.18
N PRO A 17 27.26 -8.30 9.99
CA PRO A 17 26.50 -8.87 8.88
C PRO A 17 25.00 -8.63 9.04
N ARG A 18 24.27 -8.57 7.91
CA ARG A 18 22.80 -8.46 7.94
C ARG A 18 22.21 -9.68 8.63
N GLN A 19 21.34 -9.44 9.60
CA GLN A 19 20.68 -10.52 10.31
C GLN A 19 19.63 -11.19 9.41
N PRO A 20 19.53 -12.53 9.43
CA PRO A 20 18.52 -13.23 8.66
C PRO A 20 17.13 -12.84 9.17
N VAL A 21 16.25 -12.50 8.25
CA VAL A 21 14.84 -12.23 8.56
C VAL A 21 14.09 -13.55 8.34
N PRO A 22 13.46 -14.14 9.38
CA PRO A 22 12.81 -15.43 9.23
C PRO A 22 11.70 -15.37 8.19
N LYS A 23 11.63 -16.38 7.32
CA LYS A 23 10.69 -16.46 6.19
C LYS A 23 10.19 -17.88 6.07
N GLN A 24 8.89 -18.06 5.80
CA GLN A 24 8.33 -19.38 5.50
C GLN A 24 9.00 -20.01 4.27
N ALA A 25 9.21 -21.33 4.30
CA ALA A 25 9.73 -22.04 3.13
C ALA A 25 8.72 -21.95 1.96
N PRO A 26 9.17 -21.92 0.70
CA PRO A 26 8.27 -21.83 -0.45
C PRO A 26 7.21 -22.93 -0.48
N ALA A 27 7.60 -24.18 -0.20
CA ALA A 27 6.70 -25.33 -0.18
C ALA A 27 5.58 -25.22 0.88
N ASP A 28 5.85 -24.54 2.00
CA ASP A 28 4.85 -24.35 3.06
C ASP A 28 3.91 -23.18 2.72
N ARG A 29 4.48 -22.03 2.34
CA ARG A 29 3.71 -20.78 2.17
C ARG A 29 2.79 -20.74 0.96
N VAL A 30 2.96 -21.64 -0.01
CA VAL A 30 2.02 -21.78 -1.14
C VAL A 30 0.70 -22.43 -0.73
N THR A 31 0.64 -23.05 0.46
CA THR A 31 -0.55 -23.76 0.96
C THR A 31 -1.40 -22.94 1.92
N ASN A 32 -0.97 -21.73 2.27
CA ASN A 32 -1.63 -20.86 3.24
C ASN A 32 -1.55 -19.38 2.84
N PHE A 33 -2.31 -18.57 3.54
CA PHE A 33 -2.33 -17.11 3.38
C PHE A 33 -1.62 -16.37 4.53
N ASP A 34 -0.85 -17.07 5.38
CA ASP A 34 -0.13 -16.47 6.49
C ASP A 34 1.05 -15.61 5.98
N GLU A 35 1.50 -14.64 6.79
CA GLU A 35 2.57 -13.72 6.42
C GLU A 35 3.84 -14.47 5.98
N THR A 36 4.36 -14.11 4.81
CA THR A 36 5.53 -14.76 4.20
C THR A 36 6.77 -14.60 5.07
N TYR A 37 6.98 -13.38 5.57
CA TYR A 37 8.01 -13.05 6.54
C TYR A 37 7.46 -13.15 7.95
N LEU A 38 8.27 -13.69 8.84
CA LEU A 38 8.00 -13.74 10.25
C LEU A 38 8.82 -12.67 10.97
N LEU A 39 8.41 -12.37 12.20
CA LEU A 39 9.15 -11.41 13.02
C LEU A 39 10.54 -11.95 13.39
N MET A 40 11.51 -11.05 13.43
CA MET A 40 12.81 -11.31 14.02
C MET A 40 12.66 -11.65 15.50
N ASP A 41 13.59 -12.42 16.05
CA ASP A 41 13.74 -12.49 17.50
C ASP A 41 14.44 -11.24 18.05
N MET A 42 14.33 -11.01 19.36
CA MET A 42 14.90 -9.82 20.00
C MET A 42 16.43 -9.74 19.82
N GLY A 43 17.15 -10.87 19.89
CA GLY A 43 18.60 -10.87 19.73
C GLY A 43 19.01 -10.42 18.33
N ALA A 44 18.38 -11.01 17.30
CA ALA A 44 18.60 -10.61 15.91
C ALA A 44 18.21 -9.15 15.67
N ALA A 45 17.10 -8.67 16.24
CA ALA A 45 16.65 -7.29 16.05
C ALA A 45 17.63 -6.27 16.68
N LEU A 46 18.17 -6.54 17.87
CA LEU A 46 19.18 -5.71 18.52
C LEU A 46 20.46 -5.63 17.68
N VAL A 47 20.94 -6.77 17.18
CA VAL A 47 22.14 -6.81 16.32
C VAL A 47 21.88 -6.07 15.02
N GLU A 48 20.75 -6.27 14.36
CA GLU A 48 20.42 -5.57 13.10
C GLU A 48 20.27 -4.06 13.31
N ALA A 49 19.68 -3.61 14.42
CA ALA A 49 19.60 -2.19 14.76
C ALA A 49 20.99 -1.58 14.97
N SER A 50 21.92 -2.30 15.60
CA SER A 50 23.29 -1.84 15.83
C SER A 50 24.10 -1.62 14.54
N ARG A 51 23.65 -2.14 13.38
CA ARG A 51 24.26 -1.89 12.07
C ARG A 51 24.06 -0.45 11.59
N CYS A 52 23.04 0.26 12.09
CA CYS A 52 22.82 1.67 11.78
C CYS A 52 24.03 2.48 12.20
N ILE A 53 24.63 3.27 11.32
CA ILE A 53 25.85 4.05 11.65
C ILE A 53 25.55 5.46 12.16
N ASP A 54 24.29 5.75 12.51
CA ASP A 54 23.85 7.06 13.03
C ASP A 54 24.32 8.23 12.16
N CYS A 55 23.97 8.16 10.86
CA CYS A 55 24.39 9.13 9.85
C CYS A 55 23.95 10.54 10.24
N PRO A 56 24.86 11.53 10.34
CA PRO A 56 24.46 12.91 10.66
C PRO A 56 23.47 13.53 9.66
N SER A 57 23.56 13.15 8.38
CA SER A 57 22.63 13.59 7.34
C SER A 57 21.36 12.75 7.24
N ALA A 58 21.30 11.60 7.93
CA ALA A 58 20.16 10.68 7.99
C ALA A 58 19.35 10.54 6.67
N PRO A 59 19.97 10.18 5.53
CA PRO A 59 19.28 10.15 4.23
C PRO A 59 18.11 9.17 4.17
N CYS A 60 18.06 8.18 5.07
CA CYS A 60 16.92 7.29 5.23
C CYS A 60 15.64 8.02 5.69
N MET A 61 15.78 9.13 6.44
CA MET A 61 14.66 9.98 6.87
C MET A 61 14.12 10.81 5.71
N ASP A 62 15.00 11.38 4.88
CA ASP A 62 14.63 12.16 3.71
C ASP A 62 13.90 11.29 2.67
N ALA A 63 14.35 10.05 2.50
CA ALA A 63 13.74 9.09 1.59
C ALA A 63 12.43 8.45 2.11
N CYS A 64 12.12 8.63 3.40
CA CYS A 64 10.86 8.16 3.98
C CYS A 64 9.77 9.24 3.77
N PRO A 65 8.65 8.95 3.09
CA PRO A 65 7.64 9.99 2.80
C PRO A 65 6.98 10.62 4.04
N VAL A 66 7.01 9.91 5.17
CA VAL A 66 6.54 10.44 6.47
C VAL A 66 7.68 10.96 7.36
N HIS A 67 8.92 10.92 6.88
CA HIS A 67 10.13 11.39 7.57
C HIS A 67 10.35 10.77 8.95
N ASN A 68 10.14 9.45 9.08
CA ASN A 68 10.41 8.72 10.31
C ASN A 68 11.83 8.99 10.83
N ASP A 69 11.98 9.26 12.13
CA ASP A 69 13.26 9.40 12.82
C ASP A 69 13.91 8.02 13.06
N ILE A 70 14.34 7.41 11.94
CA ILE A 70 14.86 6.04 11.89
C ILE A 70 16.11 5.90 12.76
N PRO A 71 17.14 6.77 12.69
CA PRO A 71 18.33 6.61 13.53
C PRO A 71 17.99 6.62 15.02
N ALA A 72 17.13 7.52 15.50
CA ALA A 72 16.76 7.56 16.91
C ALA A 72 15.93 6.34 17.32
N ALA A 73 15.01 5.87 16.47
CA ALA A 73 14.25 4.65 16.72
C ALA A 73 15.17 3.43 16.86
N LEU A 74 16.13 3.28 15.93
CA LEU A 74 17.07 2.16 15.95
C LEU A 74 18.06 2.25 17.11
N LYS A 75 18.47 3.47 17.50
CA LYS A 75 19.32 3.69 18.68
C LYS A 75 18.60 3.26 19.96
N ARG A 76 17.32 3.61 20.12
CA ARG A 76 16.51 3.16 21.26
C ARG A 76 16.35 1.65 21.30
N LEU A 77 16.10 1.03 20.15
CA LEU A 77 16.04 -0.43 20.06
C LEU A 77 17.38 -1.04 20.48
N GLU A 78 18.51 -0.56 19.96
CA GLU A 78 19.87 -1.01 20.35
C GLU A 78 20.10 -0.95 21.87
N ASP A 79 19.58 0.09 22.53
CA ASP A 79 19.69 0.28 23.98
C ASP A 79 18.66 -0.57 24.78
N GLY A 80 17.84 -1.39 24.11
CA GLY A 80 16.80 -2.24 24.71
C GLY A 80 15.47 -1.52 25.00
N ASP A 81 15.34 -0.25 24.63
CA ASP A 81 14.13 0.55 24.80
C ASP A 81 13.16 0.35 23.62
N LEU A 82 12.50 -0.80 23.61
CA LEU A 82 11.53 -1.18 22.57
C LEU A 82 10.36 -0.19 22.47
N LEU A 83 9.79 0.23 23.61
CA LEU A 83 8.62 1.12 23.62
C LEU A 83 8.98 2.52 23.16
N GLY A 84 10.14 3.04 23.56
CA GLY A 84 10.63 4.32 23.05
C GLY A 84 10.97 4.26 21.56
N ALA A 85 11.52 3.14 21.07
CA ALA A 85 11.73 2.93 19.63
C ALA A 85 10.42 2.98 18.85
N ALA A 86 9.36 2.34 19.37
CA ALA A 86 8.04 2.37 18.76
C ALA A 86 7.42 3.77 18.78
N ALA A 87 7.55 4.48 19.91
CA ALA A 87 7.10 5.86 20.03
C ALA A 87 7.72 6.76 18.95
N LYS A 88 9.00 6.56 18.61
CA LYS A 88 9.67 7.30 17.53
C LYS A 88 9.03 7.11 16.16
N PHE A 89 8.68 5.87 15.77
CA PHE A 89 7.93 5.65 14.53
C PHE A 89 6.54 6.28 14.56
N ARG A 90 5.89 6.29 15.73
CA ARG A 90 4.54 6.85 15.89
C ARG A 90 4.49 8.37 15.93
N GLU A 91 5.59 9.09 16.12
CA GLU A 91 5.64 10.56 15.97
C GLU A 91 5.23 10.96 14.55
N THR A 92 5.64 10.17 13.57
CA THR A 92 5.57 10.48 12.15
C THR A 92 4.60 9.58 11.37
N SER A 93 4.34 8.35 11.81
CA SER A 93 3.45 7.40 11.13
C SER A 93 2.24 7.00 11.99
N THR A 94 1.06 6.93 11.36
CA THR A 94 -0.19 6.41 11.96
C THR A 94 -0.35 4.90 11.78
N LEU A 95 0.37 4.32 10.82
CA LEU A 95 0.27 2.90 10.43
C LEU A 95 1.67 2.25 10.28
N PRO A 96 2.60 2.40 11.25
CA PRO A 96 3.96 1.86 11.12
C PRO A 96 3.99 0.32 11.02
N GLU A 97 3.01 -0.39 11.59
CA GLU A 97 2.84 -1.84 11.45
C GLU A 97 2.68 -2.27 9.99
N MET A 98 1.94 -1.45 9.21
CA MET A 98 1.66 -1.68 7.80
C MET A 98 2.82 -1.19 6.93
N CYS A 99 3.37 0.00 7.20
CA CYS A 99 4.50 0.55 6.45
C CYS A 99 5.74 -0.35 6.51
N GLY A 100 6.06 -0.90 7.69
CA GLY A 100 7.20 -1.79 7.84
C GLY A 100 7.11 -3.05 6.97
N ARG A 101 5.88 -3.50 6.66
CA ARG A 101 5.61 -4.66 5.80
C ARG A 101 5.57 -4.29 4.32
N LEU A 102 4.91 -3.18 4.00
CA LEU A 102 4.41 -2.92 2.65
C LEU A 102 5.24 -1.93 1.84
N CYS A 103 5.97 -1.02 2.49
CA CYS A 103 6.80 -0.05 1.78
C CYS A 103 7.82 -0.77 0.88
N PRO A 104 8.08 -0.30 -0.36
CA PRO A 104 9.21 -0.75 -1.16
C PRO A 104 10.49 -0.11 -0.61
N GLN A 105 11.00 -0.61 0.52
CA GLN A 105 12.10 0.06 1.21
C GLN A 105 13.35 0.21 0.35
N GLU A 106 13.56 -0.68 -0.64
CA GLU A 106 14.66 -0.59 -1.61
C GLU A 106 14.64 0.68 -2.47
N SER A 107 13.47 1.32 -2.62
CA SER A 107 13.28 2.58 -3.33
C SER A 107 13.05 3.76 -2.38
N LEU A 108 13.05 3.51 -1.07
CA LEU A 108 12.81 4.49 -0.01
C LEU A 108 13.98 4.46 1.01
N CYS A 109 13.67 4.24 2.29
CA CYS A 109 14.62 4.37 3.39
C CYS A 109 15.81 3.40 3.33
N GLU A 110 15.62 2.14 2.89
CA GLU A 110 16.73 1.18 2.72
C GLU A 110 17.54 1.49 1.47
N GLY A 111 16.88 1.97 0.40
CA GLY A 111 17.52 2.44 -0.83
C GLY A 111 18.42 3.67 -0.63
N ALA A 112 18.16 4.47 0.40
CA ALA A 112 18.99 5.62 0.78
C ALA A 112 20.00 5.32 1.90
N CYS A 113 20.02 4.10 2.44
CA CYS A 113 20.84 3.77 3.61
C CYS A 113 22.34 3.66 3.27
N VAL A 114 23.16 4.52 3.88
CA VAL A 114 24.62 4.57 3.66
C VAL A 114 25.32 3.22 3.91
N VAL A 115 24.80 2.40 4.83
CA VAL A 115 25.35 1.06 5.12
C VAL A 115 25.40 0.19 3.86
N GLY A 116 24.40 0.35 2.97
CA GLY A 116 24.27 -0.35 1.70
C GLY A 116 25.29 0.07 0.63
N PHE A 117 25.85 1.28 0.75
CA PHE A 117 26.79 1.87 -0.22
C PHE A 117 28.23 1.93 0.27
N ALA A 118 28.45 1.80 1.59
CA ALA A 118 29.79 1.87 2.16
C ALA A 118 30.66 0.69 1.68
N ILE A 119 31.80 1.01 1.06
CA ILE A 119 32.75 0.00 0.59
C ILE A 119 33.48 -0.60 1.80
N ARG A 120 33.46 -1.92 1.91
CA ARG A 120 34.18 -2.66 2.96
C ARG A 120 35.64 -2.92 2.57
N PRO A 121 36.54 -3.23 3.52
CA PRO A 121 37.95 -3.50 3.22
C PRO A 121 38.17 -4.66 2.22
N ASP A 122 37.23 -5.60 2.12
CA ASP A 122 37.24 -6.70 1.16
C ASP A 122 36.67 -6.33 -0.22
N GLY A 123 36.29 -5.06 -0.42
CA GLY A 123 35.67 -4.54 -1.63
C GLY A 123 34.19 -4.88 -1.79
N GLY A 124 33.58 -5.54 -0.80
CA GLY A 124 32.18 -5.95 -0.84
C GLY A 124 31.20 -4.82 -0.53
N LEU A 125 29.99 -4.94 -1.09
CA LEU A 125 28.81 -4.21 -0.64
C LEU A 125 27.98 -5.13 0.26
N HIS A 126 27.54 -4.59 1.39
CA HIS A 126 26.61 -5.28 2.27
C HIS A 126 25.19 -4.77 2.00
N PRO A 127 24.15 -5.57 2.25
CA PRO A 127 22.79 -5.05 2.23
C PRO A 127 22.60 -3.91 3.24
N PRO A 128 21.66 -2.97 3.00
CA PRO A 128 21.34 -1.89 3.95
C PRO A 128 20.86 -2.44 5.29
N VAL A 129 20.63 -1.55 6.27
CA VAL A 129 19.93 -1.92 7.50
C VAL A 129 18.50 -2.35 7.16
N ALA A 130 17.97 -3.41 7.76
CA ALA A 130 16.62 -3.92 7.52
C ALA A 130 15.52 -3.06 8.17
N ILE A 131 15.46 -1.76 7.81
CA ILE A 131 14.62 -0.75 8.46
C ILE A 131 13.15 -1.18 8.51
N GLY A 132 12.57 -1.65 7.40
CA GLY A 132 11.16 -2.04 7.38
C GLY A 132 10.85 -3.24 8.28
N ARG A 133 11.78 -4.19 8.34
CA ARG A 133 11.66 -5.39 9.20
C ARG A 133 11.81 -5.03 10.67
N LEU A 134 12.70 -4.09 11.00
CA LEU A 134 12.82 -3.53 12.34
C LEU A 134 11.59 -2.73 12.75
N GLU A 135 11.01 -1.90 11.86
CA GLU A 135 9.76 -1.16 12.12
C GLU A 135 8.60 -2.12 12.45
N SER A 136 8.45 -3.19 11.66
CA SER A 136 7.44 -4.24 11.90
C SER A 136 7.69 -4.99 13.22
N PHE A 137 8.94 -5.35 13.50
CA PHE A 137 9.34 -6.00 14.75
C PHE A 137 9.04 -5.13 15.97
N ILE A 138 9.43 -3.86 15.92
CA ILE A 138 9.28 -2.91 17.02
C ILE A 138 7.79 -2.71 17.34
N THR A 139 6.98 -2.45 16.32
CA THR A 139 5.56 -2.15 16.48
C THR A 139 4.73 -3.37 16.89
N ASP A 140 5.04 -4.56 16.38
CA ASP A 140 4.36 -5.78 16.84
C ASP A 140 4.70 -6.14 18.28
N ASN A 141 5.96 -5.99 18.69
CA ASN A 141 6.33 -6.25 20.09
C ASN A 141 5.80 -5.17 21.04
N GLU A 142 5.66 -3.92 20.61
CA GLU A 142 4.94 -2.90 21.36
C GLU A 142 3.48 -3.33 21.62
N ARG A 143 2.76 -3.75 20.57
CA ARG A 143 1.36 -4.24 20.71
C ARG A 143 1.26 -5.44 21.65
N ARG A 144 2.18 -6.40 21.54
CA ARG A 144 2.25 -7.57 22.43
C ARG A 144 2.55 -7.20 23.88
N THR A 145 3.45 -6.24 24.09
CA THR A 145 3.85 -5.79 25.43
C THR A 145 2.73 -5.01 26.12
N ILE A 146 2.01 -4.18 25.38
CA ILE A 146 0.90 -3.36 25.89
C ILE A 146 -0.40 -4.17 25.97
N GLY A 147 -0.54 -5.23 25.17
CA GLY A 147 -1.74 -6.08 25.11
C GLY A 147 -2.91 -5.46 24.33
N ARG A 148 -2.68 -4.33 23.64
CA ARG A 148 -3.65 -3.65 22.76
C ARG A 148 -2.92 -2.77 21.76
N PHE A 149 -3.66 -2.26 20.77
CA PHE A 149 -3.13 -1.25 19.86
C PHE A 149 -2.85 0.06 20.63
N PRO A 150 -1.67 0.69 20.46
CA PRO A 150 -1.37 1.98 21.07
C PRO A 150 -2.34 3.07 20.60
N VAL A 151 -2.79 3.88 21.55
CA VAL A 151 -3.74 4.97 21.31
C VAL A 151 -3.08 6.31 21.58
N ARG A 152 -3.39 7.31 20.76
CA ARG A 152 -2.99 8.69 21.04
C ARG A 152 -4.00 9.30 22.00
N LEU A 153 -3.51 10.06 22.98
CA LEU A 153 -4.39 10.80 23.88
C LEU A 153 -5.08 11.93 23.10
N SER A 154 -6.42 11.95 23.14
CA SER A 154 -7.21 13.03 22.56
C SER A 154 -7.24 14.23 23.50
N VAL A 155 -7.12 15.42 22.92
CA VAL A 155 -7.36 16.69 23.63
C VAL A 155 -8.87 16.93 23.81
N PRO A 156 -9.30 17.90 24.64
CA PRO A 156 -10.73 18.18 24.82
C PRO A 156 -11.47 18.43 23.50
N ALA A 157 -12.72 17.96 23.44
CA ALA A 157 -13.54 18.07 22.24
C ALA A 157 -13.71 19.54 21.80
N THR A 158 -13.48 19.80 20.51
CA THR A 158 -13.61 21.14 19.93
C THR A 158 -15.06 21.46 19.51
N GLY A 159 -15.94 20.46 19.52
CA GLY A 159 -17.30 20.55 18.97
C GLY A 159 -17.37 20.61 17.45
N ARG A 160 -16.26 20.39 16.74
CA ARG A 160 -16.20 20.38 15.26
C ARG A 160 -16.33 18.97 14.72
N ARG A 161 -16.98 18.83 13.58
CA ARG A 161 -17.31 17.55 12.94
C ARG A 161 -16.69 17.46 11.55
N VAL A 162 -16.06 16.33 11.25
CA VAL A 162 -15.38 16.08 9.98
C VAL A 162 -15.91 14.79 9.35
N ALA A 163 -16.37 14.90 8.10
CA ALA A 163 -16.70 13.75 7.28
C ALA A 163 -15.46 13.33 6.47
N ILE A 164 -15.16 12.03 6.46
CA ILE A 164 -14.01 11.46 5.78
C ILE A 164 -14.56 10.43 4.78
N VAL A 165 -14.39 10.69 3.49
CA VAL A 165 -14.92 9.85 2.42
C VAL A 165 -13.81 8.90 1.94
N GLY A 166 -13.94 7.62 2.27
CA GLY A 166 -12.96 6.57 2.02
C GLY A 166 -12.18 6.19 3.28
N SER A 167 -12.14 4.88 3.58
CA SER A 167 -11.45 4.32 4.76
C SER A 167 -10.09 3.69 4.45
N GLY A 168 -9.45 4.12 3.35
CA GLY A 168 -8.06 3.75 3.02
C GLY A 168 -7.03 4.43 3.93
N PRO A 169 -5.72 4.21 3.69
CA PRO A 169 -4.64 4.75 4.52
C PRO A 169 -4.72 6.26 4.78
N ALA A 170 -5.07 7.05 3.76
CA ALA A 170 -5.23 8.49 3.88
C ALA A 170 -6.38 8.85 4.83
N GLY A 171 -7.57 8.29 4.62
CA GLY A 171 -8.75 8.55 5.46
C GLY A 171 -8.58 8.12 6.91
N LEU A 172 -8.00 6.93 7.15
CA LEU A 172 -7.69 6.45 8.51
C LEU A 172 -6.69 7.37 9.22
N THR A 173 -5.68 7.87 8.48
CA THR A 173 -4.70 8.82 9.01
C THR A 173 -5.36 10.13 9.38
N VAL A 174 -6.21 10.69 8.50
CA VAL A 174 -6.94 11.93 8.79
C VAL A 174 -7.84 11.76 10.01
N ALA A 175 -8.57 10.65 10.11
CA ALA A 175 -9.45 10.36 11.23
C ALA A 175 -8.68 10.33 12.55
N GLU A 176 -7.59 9.57 12.62
CA GLU A 176 -6.78 9.46 13.85
C GLU A 176 -6.12 10.80 14.24
N GLU A 177 -5.55 11.49 13.26
CA GLU A 177 -4.90 12.78 13.47
C GLU A 177 -5.88 13.85 13.97
N LEU A 178 -7.09 13.93 13.41
CA LEU A 178 -8.09 14.91 13.82
C LEU A 178 -8.81 14.53 15.12
N GLN A 179 -9.05 13.23 15.36
CA GLN A 179 -9.59 12.73 16.62
C GLN A 179 -8.65 13.03 17.79
N ALA A 180 -7.33 12.86 17.60
CA ALA A 180 -6.33 13.23 18.60
C ALA A 180 -6.34 14.75 18.92
N ARG A 181 -6.76 15.57 17.97
CA ARG A 181 -6.92 17.04 18.10
C ARG A 181 -8.31 17.48 18.56
N GLY A 182 -9.16 16.53 18.99
CA GLY A 182 -10.45 16.81 19.63
C GLY A 182 -11.61 17.03 18.65
N HIS A 183 -11.43 16.77 17.35
CA HIS A 183 -12.49 16.85 16.36
C HIS A 183 -13.23 15.52 16.26
N SER A 184 -14.56 15.57 16.10
CA SER A 184 -15.37 14.37 15.88
C SER A 184 -15.27 13.92 14.43
N CYS A 185 -14.88 12.68 14.20
CA CYS A 185 -14.66 12.13 12.86
C CYS A 185 -15.68 11.04 12.52
N THR A 186 -16.26 11.12 11.32
CA THR A 186 -17.09 10.07 10.73
C THR A 186 -16.50 9.66 9.38
N VAL A 187 -16.13 8.39 9.25
CA VAL A 187 -15.56 7.80 8.04
C VAL A 187 -16.66 7.08 7.28
N PHE A 188 -16.90 7.48 6.04
CA PHE A 188 -17.83 6.85 5.11
C PHE A 188 -17.05 5.93 4.17
N ASP A 189 -17.54 4.72 3.94
CA ASP A 189 -16.95 3.80 2.97
C ASP A 189 -18.04 3.09 2.14
N MET A 190 -17.76 2.88 0.85
CA MET A 190 -18.68 2.17 -0.05
C MET A 190 -18.66 0.65 0.17
N TRP A 191 -17.56 0.11 0.72
CA TRP A 191 -17.42 -1.31 0.98
C TRP A 191 -18.02 -1.71 2.33
N PRO A 192 -18.33 -3.01 2.55
CA PRO A 192 -18.92 -3.47 3.80
C PRO A 192 -18.05 -3.28 5.03
N GLU A 193 -16.73 -3.41 4.88
CA GLU A 193 -15.74 -3.29 5.95
C GLU A 193 -14.71 -2.19 5.64
N PRO A 194 -14.23 -1.42 6.63
CA PRO A 194 -13.26 -0.38 6.37
C PRO A 194 -11.84 -0.94 6.14
N GLY A 195 -10.99 -0.13 5.49
CA GLY A 195 -9.57 -0.39 5.30
C GLY A 195 -9.02 -0.07 3.91
N GLY A 196 -9.88 0.17 2.91
CA GLY A 196 -9.47 0.40 1.53
C GLY A 196 -8.50 -0.68 1.02
N VAL A 197 -7.42 -0.29 0.35
CA VAL A 197 -6.43 -1.22 -0.21
C VAL A 197 -5.77 -2.13 0.84
N LEU A 198 -5.68 -1.69 2.11
CA LEU A 198 -5.15 -2.50 3.21
C LEU A 198 -6.04 -3.71 3.49
N ARG A 199 -7.33 -3.66 3.14
CA ARG A 199 -8.28 -4.77 3.22
C ARG A 199 -8.49 -5.42 1.86
N TYR A 200 -8.87 -4.65 0.85
CA TYR A 200 -9.37 -5.14 -0.43
C TYR A 200 -8.32 -5.30 -1.54
N GLY A 201 -7.06 -4.95 -1.30
CA GLY A 201 -5.99 -5.17 -2.29
C GLY A 201 -4.92 -6.13 -1.79
N ILE A 202 -4.28 -5.76 -0.68
CA ILE A 202 -3.04 -6.39 -0.22
C ILE A 202 -3.33 -7.76 0.40
N PRO A 203 -2.80 -8.88 -0.08
CA PRO A 203 -3.13 -10.20 0.48
C PRO A 203 -2.58 -10.43 1.89
N ASN A 204 -3.22 -11.35 2.63
CA ASN A 204 -2.80 -11.74 3.99
C ASN A 204 -1.34 -12.21 4.07
N PHE A 205 -0.82 -12.83 3.01
CA PHE A 205 0.56 -13.32 2.97
C PHE A 205 1.61 -12.21 2.91
N LYS A 206 1.21 -10.95 2.71
CA LYS A 206 2.06 -9.74 2.86
C LYS A 206 1.79 -9.02 4.16
N MET A 207 0.54 -8.96 4.59
CA MET A 207 0.12 -8.31 5.82
C MET A 207 -1.19 -8.93 6.33
N SER A 208 -1.16 -9.49 7.53
CA SER A 208 -2.34 -10.07 8.16
C SER A 208 -3.43 -9.02 8.37
N LYS A 209 -4.67 -9.34 7.95
CA LYS A 209 -5.86 -8.50 8.19
C LYS A 209 -6.14 -8.30 9.67
N GLN A 210 -5.71 -9.23 10.54
CA GLN A 210 -5.89 -9.09 11.98
C GLN A 210 -5.25 -7.78 12.50
N ILE A 211 -4.10 -7.38 11.95
CA ILE A 211 -3.42 -6.14 12.32
C ILE A 211 -4.30 -4.93 11.99
N LEU A 212 -4.96 -4.96 10.83
CA LEU A 212 -5.89 -3.94 10.41
C LEU A 212 -7.16 -3.94 11.28
N ASP A 213 -7.69 -5.11 11.63
CA ASP A 213 -8.87 -5.23 12.49
C ASP A 213 -8.62 -4.65 13.89
N GLU A 214 -7.46 -4.96 14.48
CA GLU A 214 -7.04 -4.40 15.76
C GLU A 214 -6.85 -2.87 15.68
N LYS A 215 -6.31 -2.36 14.56
CA LYS A 215 -6.19 -0.92 14.31
C LYS A 215 -7.57 -0.26 14.22
N LEU A 216 -8.48 -0.82 13.42
CA LEU A 216 -9.83 -0.28 13.20
C LEU A 216 -10.64 -0.30 14.50
N GLN A 217 -10.52 -1.38 15.29
CA GLN A 217 -11.14 -1.45 16.61
C GLN A 217 -10.61 -0.35 17.54
N SER A 218 -9.29 -0.14 17.58
CA SER A 218 -8.69 0.95 18.35
C SER A 218 -9.17 2.34 17.92
N LEU A 219 -9.40 2.56 16.62
CA LEU A 219 -9.99 3.81 16.13
C LEU A 219 -11.45 3.98 16.58
N ARG A 220 -12.25 2.90 16.56
CA ARG A 220 -13.62 2.91 17.10
C ARG A 220 -13.63 3.22 18.60
N ASP A 221 -12.74 2.59 19.36
CA ASP A 221 -12.60 2.81 20.81
C ASP A 221 -12.18 4.27 21.14
N GLN A 222 -11.48 4.94 20.22
CA GLN A 222 -11.15 6.36 20.31
C GLN A 222 -12.31 7.31 19.93
N GLY A 223 -13.45 6.77 19.49
CA GLY A 223 -14.66 7.53 19.16
C GLY A 223 -14.84 7.85 17.67
N ILE A 224 -14.02 7.28 16.78
CA ILE A 224 -14.20 7.42 15.33
C ILE A 224 -15.38 6.55 14.90
N THR A 225 -16.34 7.16 14.19
CA THR A 225 -17.51 6.45 13.66
C THR A 225 -17.23 5.99 12.24
N PHE A 226 -17.60 4.74 11.91
CA PHE A 226 -17.53 4.21 10.56
C PHE A 226 -18.94 3.96 10.02
N VAL A 227 -19.25 4.49 8.85
CA VAL A 227 -20.50 4.31 8.11
C VAL A 227 -20.15 3.61 6.80
N THR A 228 -20.33 2.29 6.78
CA THR A 228 -19.98 1.43 5.64
C THR A 228 -21.17 1.25 4.69
N ASN A 229 -20.96 0.59 3.54
CA ASN A 229 -21.97 0.40 2.50
C ASN A 229 -22.62 1.72 2.03
N THR A 230 -21.84 2.80 1.95
CA THR A 230 -22.30 4.13 1.55
C THR A 230 -21.37 4.72 0.49
N LYS A 231 -21.82 4.77 -0.76
CA LYS A 231 -21.13 5.43 -1.88
C LYS A 231 -21.49 6.92 -1.89
N VAL A 232 -20.63 7.74 -1.26
CA VAL A 232 -20.75 9.20 -1.33
C VAL A 232 -20.62 9.67 -2.78
N GLY A 233 -21.60 10.44 -3.26
CA GLY A 233 -21.81 10.81 -4.67
C GLY A 233 -23.01 10.14 -5.30
N THR A 234 -23.44 9.00 -4.75
CA THR A 234 -24.62 8.25 -5.22
C THR A 234 -25.67 8.17 -4.12
N ASP A 235 -25.29 7.69 -2.92
CA ASP A 235 -26.21 7.49 -1.80
C ASP A 235 -26.39 8.78 -0.97
N VAL A 236 -25.34 9.62 -0.90
CA VAL A 236 -25.34 10.92 -0.23
C VAL A 236 -24.36 11.86 -0.94
N THR A 237 -24.72 13.12 -1.16
CA THR A 237 -23.84 14.10 -1.81
C THR A 237 -22.90 14.78 -0.80
N LEU A 238 -21.79 15.38 -1.27
CA LEU A 238 -20.91 16.17 -0.40
C LEU A 238 -21.63 17.36 0.22
N ASP A 239 -22.51 18.01 -0.54
CA ASP A 239 -23.31 19.14 -0.04
C ASP A 239 -24.30 18.68 1.04
N ALA A 240 -24.94 17.51 0.90
CA ALA A 240 -25.81 16.97 1.95
C ALA A 240 -25.02 16.63 3.23
N LEU A 241 -23.78 16.15 3.11
CA LEU A 241 -22.92 15.96 4.29
C LEU A 241 -22.64 17.30 4.99
N HIS A 242 -22.34 18.36 4.23
CA HIS A 242 -22.06 19.68 4.81
C HIS A 242 -23.32 20.35 5.38
N ASP A 243 -24.34 20.57 4.53
CA ASP A 243 -25.49 21.43 4.80
C ASP A 243 -26.58 20.74 5.62
N GLU A 244 -26.83 19.46 5.38
CA GLU A 244 -27.92 18.72 6.04
C GLU A 244 -27.43 17.94 7.26
N GLN A 245 -26.28 17.27 7.13
CA GLN A 245 -25.72 16.47 8.23
C GLN A 245 -24.78 17.27 9.15
N GLY A 246 -24.46 18.52 8.81
CA GLY A 246 -23.77 19.46 9.68
C GLY A 246 -22.29 19.13 9.93
N PHE A 247 -21.59 18.58 8.93
CA PHE A 247 -20.14 18.41 8.97
C PHE A 247 -19.45 19.73 8.59
N ASP A 248 -18.53 20.23 9.42
CA ASP A 248 -17.83 21.49 9.17
C ASP A 248 -16.85 21.39 7.99
N VAL A 249 -16.22 20.23 7.81
CA VAL A 249 -15.21 19.94 6.77
C VAL A 249 -15.39 18.52 6.24
N ILE A 250 -15.07 18.33 4.96
CA ILE A 250 -15.03 17.03 4.31
C ILE A 250 -13.61 16.74 3.81
N PHE A 251 -13.12 15.52 4.04
CA PHE A 251 -11.90 14.99 3.45
C PHE A 251 -12.23 13.88 2.45
N ILE A 252 -11.67 13.94 1.24
CA ILE A 252 -11.83 12.93 0.20
C ILE A 252 -10.54 12.09 0.11
N GLY A 253 -10.67 10.81 0.40
CA GLY A 253 -9.61 9.80 0.33
C GLY A 253 -10.10 8.51 -0.31
N THR A 254 -10.89 8.61 -1.38
CA THR A 254 -11.52 7.49 -2.10
C THR A 254 -10.53 6.64 -2.91
N GLY A 255 -9.31 7.13 -3.12
CA GLY A 255 -8.25 6.45 -3.83
C GLY A 255 -8.42 6.40 -5.35
N ALA A 256 -7.58 5.60 -6.02
CA ALA A 256 -7.66 5.30 -7.45
C ALA A 256 -7.98 3.81 -7.62
N GLY A 257 -9.24 3.43 -7.42
CA GLY A 257 -9.66 2.02 -7.34
C GLY A 257 -10.13 1.39 -8.65
N VAL A 258 -10.24 2.16 -9.74
CA VAL A 258 -10.80 1.66 -11.01
C VAL A 258 -9.71 0.99 -11.83
N GLY A 259 -9.84 -0.31 -12.07
CA GLY A 259 -8.87 -1.07 -12.88
C GLY A 259 -8.84 -0.59 -14.33
N ASN A 260 -7.64 -0.35 -14.87
CA ASN A 260 -7.49 0.02 -16.26
C ASN A 260 -7.81 -1.19 -17.17
N PRO A 261 -8.65 -1.02 -18.21
CA PRO A 261 -8.89 -2.08 -19.17
C PRO A 261 -7.65 -2.30 -20.04
N LEU A 262 -7.42 -3.55 -20.46
CA LEU A 262 -6.41 -3.86 -21.45
C LEU A 262 -6.84 -3.41 -22.86
N ARG A 263 -8.15 -3.43 -23.12
CA ARG A 263 -8.82 -3.16 -24.40
C ARG A 263 -8.43 -4.16 -25.49
N ALA A 264 -8.17 -5.41 -25.10
CA ALA A 264 -7.95 -6.51 -26.04
C ALA A 264 -9.29 -7.20 -26.35
N PRO A 265 -9.51 -7.69 -27.57
CA PRO A 265 -10.72 -8.47 -27.89
C PRO A 265 -10.86 -9.68 -26.96
N GLY A 266 -12.09 -9.95 -26.48
CA GLY A 266 -12.40 -11.05 -25.57
C GLY A 266 -12.16 -10.76 -24.09
N GLU A 267 -11.88 -9.50 -23.72
CA GLU A 267 -11.71 -9.10 -22.31
C GLU A 267 -13.01 -9.24 -21.50
N GLU A 268 -14.15 -9.28 -22.18
CA GLU A 268 -15.49 -9.50 -21.64
C GLU A 268 -15.84 -10.98 -21.38
N LEU A 269 -14.97 -11.93 -21.75
CA LEU A 269 -15.21 -13.36 -21.57
C LEU A 269 -15.29 -13.73 -20.07
N GLY A 270 -16.01 -14.82 -19.78
CA GLY A 270 -15.99 -15.43 -18.46
C GLY A 270 -14.57 -15.84 -18.06
N ASN A 271 -14.28 -15.80 -16.75
CA ASN A 271 -12.96 -16.07 -16.17
C ASN A 271 -11.83 -15.09 -16.57
N VAL A 272 -12.18 -13.93 -17.16
CA VAL A 272 -11.29 -12.78 -17.26
C VAL A 272 -11.65 -11.79 -16.15
N TYR A 273 -10.73 -11.59 -15.21
CA TYR A 273 -10.98 -10.83 -13.98
C TYR A 273 -10.19 -9.52 -13.97
N PRO A 274 -10.80 -8.39 -13.57
CA PRO A 274 -10.06 -7.26 -13.04
C PRO A 274 -9.29 -7.70 -11.78
N ALA A 275 -8.09 -7.14 -11.56
CA ALA A 275 -7.26 -7.55 -10.43
C ALA A 275 -7.93 -7.39 -9.05
N THR A 276 -8.66 -6.30 -8.80
CA THR A 276 -9.39 -6.12 -7.53
C THR A 276 -10.39 -7.24 -7.29
N ASP A 277 -11.21 -7.56 -8.30
CA ASP A 277 -12.22 -8.63 -8.23
C ASP A 277 -11.56 -9.98 -7.86
N PHE A 278 -10.50 -10.34 -8.59
CA PHE A 278 -9.73 -11.56 -8.33
C PHE A 278 -9.15 -11.60 -6.91
N LEU A 279 -8.53 -10.51 -6.47
CA LEU A 279 -7.87 -10.43 -5.16
C LEU A 279 -8.86 -10.47 -4.01
N VAL A 280 -9.96 -9.72 -4.07
CA VAL A 280 -10.93 -9.69 -2.97
C VAL A 280 -11.62 -11.05 -2.80
N ARG A 281 -12.04 -11.67 -3.91
CA ARG A 281 -12.69 -12.99 -3.90
C ARG A 281 -11.75 -14.12 -3.51
N GLY A 282 -10.46 -13.98 -3.83
CA GLY A 282 -9.43 -14.96 -3.50
C GLY A 282 -8.95 -14.89 -2.05
N ASN A 283 -8.90 -13.68 -1.48
CA ASN A 283 -8.16 -13.42 -0.23
C ASN A 283 -9.05 -13.11 0.98
N LEU A 284 -10.31 -12.71 0.78
CA LEU A 284 -11.22 -12.31 1.86
C LEU A 284 -12.31 -13.33 2.10
N ARG A 285 -12.93 -13.27 3.28
CA ARG A 285 -14.09 -14.10 3.58
C ARG A 285 -15.32 -13.51 2.86
N PRO A 286 -16.27 -14.35 2.40
CA PRO A 286 -17.45 -13.87 1.68
C PRO A 286 -18.30 -12.83 2.44
N ASP A 287 -18.34 -12.90 3.77
CA ASP A 287 -19.08 -11.94 4.62
C ASP A 287 -18.46 -10.53 4.63
N GLU A 288 -17.20 -10.38 4.25
CA GLU A 288 -16.50 -9.09 4.15
C GLU A 288 -16.71 -8.40 2.80
N LEU A 289 -17.44 -9.06 1.89
CA LEU A 289 -17.62 -8.66 0.50
C LEU A 289 -19.08 -8.32 0.18
N PRO A 290 -19.30 -7.38 -0.77
CA PRO A 290 -20.59 -7.18 -1.41
C PRO A 290 -21.13 -8.49 -1.99
N GLU A 291 -22.45 -8.65 -2.03
CA GLU A 291 -23.10 -9.91 -2.44
C GLU A 291 -22.61 -10.45 -3.79
N HIS A 292 -22.43 -9.56 -4.78
CA HIS A 292 -21.98 -9.91 -6.12
C HIS A 292 -20.51 -10.37 -6.23
N LEU A 293 -19.71 -10.23 -5.16
CA LEU A 293 -18.29 -10.63 -5.08
C LEU A 293 -18.05 -11.79 -4.11
N ARG A 294 -19.10 -12.48 -3.66
CA ARG A 294 -18.96 -13.54 -2.65
C ARG A 294 -18.50 -14.88 -3.21
N GLU A 295 -18.73 -15.12 -4.50
CA GLU A 295 -18.28 -16.34 -5.16
C GLU A 295 -16.77 -16.30 -5.36
N LYS A 296 -16.06 -17.41 -5.12
CA LYS A 296 -14.62 -17.49 -5.40
C LYS A 296 -14.35 -17.34 -6.90
N PRO A 297 -13.18 -16.83 -7.32
CA PRO A 297 -12.84 -16.84 -8.73
C PRO A 297 -12.60 -18.29 -9.17
N TYR A 298 -13.01 -18.64 -10.38
CA TYR A 298 -12.67 -19.93 -10.97
C TYR A 298 -11.17 -19.95 -11.28
N ILE A 299 -10.49 -20.94 -10.71
CA ILE A 299 -9.05 -21.19 -10.89
C ILE A 299 -8.94 -22.59 -11.48
N GLY A 300 -8.74 -22.67 -12.79
CA GLY A 300 -8.44 -23.94 -13.46
C GLY A 300 -6.95 -24.29 -13.38
N THR A 301 -6.45 -24.96 -14.42
CA THR A 301 -5.05 -25.41 -14.46
C THR A 301 -4.07 -24.27 -14.70
N ASP A 302 -4.37 -23.43 -15.70
CA ASP A 302 -3.47 -22.39 -16.21
C ASP A 302 -4.05 -21.00 -15.94
N VAL A 303 -3.31 -20.16 -15.20
CA VAL A 303 -3.69 -18.77 -14.92
C VAL A 303 -2.68 -17.81 -15.55
N VAL A 304 -3.18 -16.86 -16.32
CA VAL A 304 -2.37 -15.78 -16.90
C VAL A 304 -2.67 -14.47 -16.19
N VAL A 305 -1.65 -13.83 -15.62
CA VAL A 305 -1.76 -12.49 -15.02
C VAL A 305 -1.04 -11.49 -15.92
N VAL A 306 -1.74 -10.45 -16.35
CA VAL A 306 -1.21 -9.42 -17.26
C VAL A 306 -0.81 -8.19 -16.44
N GLY A 307 0.48 -7.90 -16.37
CA GLY A 307 1.00 -6.74 -15.64
C GLY A 307 2.42 -6.95 -15.11
N GLY A 308 2.90 -5.97 -14.35
CA GLY A 308 4.24 -6.00 -13.74
C GLY A 308 4.37 -5.13 -12.48
N GLY A 309 3.26 -4.83 -11.82
CA GLY A 309 3.24 -4.06 -10.57
C GLY A 309 3.10 -4.96 -9.34
N ASP A 310 3.01 -4.36 -8.16
CA ASP A 310 2.73 -5.10 -6.92
C ASP A 310 1.41 -5.86 -6.99
N THR A 311 0.38 -5.26 -7.57
CA THR A 311 -0.90 -5.93 -7.84
C THR A 311 -0.73 -7.20 -8.65
N SER A 312 0.16 -7.19 -9.66
CA SER A 312 0.42 -8.38 -10.48
C SER A 312 1.09 -9.48 -9.65
N MET A 313 2.02 -9.12 -8.75
CA MET A 313 2.66 -10.05 -7.83
C MET A 313 1.66 -10.64 -6.82
N ASP A 314 0.76 -9.80 -6.32
CA ASP A 314 -0.31 -10.23 -5.43
C ASP A 314 -1.26 -11.20 -6.14
N CYS A 315 -1.60 -10.95 -7.41
CA CYS A 315 -2.47 -11.83 -8.21
C CYS A 315 -1.83 -13.19 -8.49
N VAL A 316 -0.56 -13.24 -8.97
CA VAL A 316 0.09 -14.52 -9.29
C VAL A 316 0.28 -15.39 -8.05
N ARG A 317 0.64 -14.78 -6.91
CA ARG A 317 0.83 -15.48 -5.64
C ARG A 317 -0.50 -15.93 -5.02
N THR A 318 -1.57 -15.17 -5.24
CA THR A 318 -2.94 -15.59 -4.88
C THR A 318 -3.40 -16.76 -5.74
N ALA A 319 -3.16 -16.73 -7.05
CA ALA A 319 -3.55 -17.81 -7.96
C ALA A 319 -2.93 -19.17 -7.57
N ILE A 320 -1.65 -19.18 -7.19
CA ILE A 320 -0.97 -20.38 -6.67
C ILE A 320 -1.70 -20.93 -5.44
N ARG A 321 -2.01 -20.06 -4.47
CA ARG A 321 -2.68 -20.45 -3.22
C ARG A 321 -4.12 -20.91 -3.41
N LEU A 322 -4.76 -20.49 -4.51
CA LEU A 322 -6.07 -20.98 -4.90
C LEU A 322 -6.03 -22.30 -5.69
N GLY A 323 -4.84 -22.85 -5.95
CA GLY A 323 -4.65 -24.18 -6.53
C GLY A 323 -4.34 -24.19 -8.03
N ALA A 324 -3.99 -23.06 -8.64
CA ALA A 324 -3.51 -23.04 -10.01
C ALA A 324 -2.24 -23.91 -10.14
N GLN A 325 -2.18 -24.77 -11.17
CA GLN A 325 -1.01 -25.62 -11.40
C GLN A 325 0.10 -24.85 -12.12
N GLN A 326 -0.29 -23.98 -13.05
CA GLN A 326 0.62 -23.17 -13.85
C GLN A 326 0.19 -21.71 -13.77
N VAL A 327 1.09 -20.83 -13.33
CA VAL A 327 0.83 -19.39 -13.26
C VAL A 327 1.88 -18.64 -14.06
N THR A 328 1.43 -17.85 -15.03
CA THR A 328 2.29 -17.04 -15.89
C THR A 328 2.02 -15.56 -15.70
N CYS A 329 3.05 -14.80 -15.31
CA CYS A 329 3.03 -13.34 -15.33
C CYS A 329 3.47 -12.85 -16.71
N VAL A 330 2.56 -12.24 -17.47
CA VAL A 330 2.83 -11.64 -18.77
C VAL A 330 3.14 -10.16 -18.59
N TYR A 331 4.35 -9.75 -18.94
CA TYR A 331 4.80 -8.36 -18.83
C TYR A 331 5.39 -7.85 -20.14
N ARG A 332 4.88 -6.71 -20.61
CA ARG A 332 5.26 -6.12 -21.90
C ARG A 332 6.68 -5.54 -21.97
N ARG A 333 7.39 -5.43 -20.84
CA ARG A 333 8.79 -4.95 -20.77
C ARG A 333 9.70 -6.02 -20.15
N THR A 334 10.95 -5.67 -19.84
CA THR A 334 11.88 -6.57 -19.15
C THR A 334 11.76 -6.42 -17.64
N GLU A 335 12.42 -7.31 -16.91
CA GLU A 335 12.51 -7.24 -15.45
C GLU A 335 13.04 -5.87 -14.95
N ALA A 336 13.97 -5.25 -15.69
CA ALA A 336 14.58 -3.98 -15.30
C ALA A 336 13.59 -2.81 -15.28
N GLU A 337 12.53 -2.85 -16.08
CA GLU A 337 11.48 -1.82 -16.09
C GLU A 337 10.27 -2.18 -15.23
N MET A 338 10.30 -3.29 -14.50
CA MET A 338 9.18 -3.77 -13.69
C MET A 338 9.06 -2.95 -12.41
N LEU A 339 7.86 -2.42 -12.14
CA LEU A 339 7.62 -1.51 -11.01
C LEU A 339 7.36 -2.23 -9.69
N GLY A 340 6.77 -3.44 -9.74
CA GLY A 340 6.47 -4.20 -8.53
C GLY A 340 7.73 -4.50 -7.73
N ARG A 341 7.61 -4.59 -6.41
CA ARG A 341 8.72 -4.73 -5.48
C ARG A 341 9.59 -5.94 -5.79
N ALA A 342 10.92 -5.78 -5.79
CA ALA A 342 11.83 -6.84 -6.25
C ALA A 342 11.76 -8.09 -5.35
N GLU A 343 11.54 -7.87 -4.07
CA GLU A 343 11.33 -8.91 -3.07
C GLU A 343 10.07 -9.75 -3.36
N GLU A 344 8.97 -9.11 -3.76
CA GLU A 344 7.72 -9.81 -4.10
C GLU A 344 7.85 -10.61 -5.40
N ARG A 345 8.61 -10.09 -6.39
CA ARG A 345 8.95 -10.86 -7.59
C ARG A 345 9.77 -12.10 -7.25
N LYS A 346 10.75 -11.96 -6.36
CA LYS A 346 11.56 -13.09 -5.89
C LYS A 346 10.70 -14.14 -5.19
N HIS A 347 9.73 -13.73 -4.35
CA HIS A 347 8.79 -14.67 -3.76
C HIS A 347 7.95 -15.39 -4.80
N ALA A 348 7.42 -14.68 -5.80
CA ALA A 348 6.65 -15.26 -6.89
C ALA A 348 7.46 -16.31 -7.65
N MET A 349 8.73 -16.03 -7.99
CA MET A 349 9.63 -16.99 -8.63
C MET A 349 9.91 -18.21 -7.74
N GLU A 350 10.21 -18.01 -6.46
CA GLU A 350 10.42 -19.09 -5.47
C GLU A 350 9.17 -19.96 -5.30
N GLU A 351 7.97 -19.39 -5.49
CA GLU A 351 6.67 -20.07 -5.40
C GLU A 351 6.26 -20.78 -6.71
N GLY A 352 7.03 -20.62 -7.80
CA GLY A 352 6.81 -21.34 -9.06
C GLY A 352 6.17 -20.51 -10.19
N VAL A 353 6.03 -19.20 -10.03
CA VAL A 353 5.51 -18.32 -11.10
C VAL A 353 6.49 -18.26 -12.27
N THR A 354 5.99 -18.46 -13.48
CA THR A 354 6.74 -18.24 -14.72
C THR A 354 6.55 -16.79 -15.20
N PHE A 355 7.65 -16.14 -15.60
CA PHE A 355 7.60 -14.78 -16.12
C PHE A 355 7.80 -14.76 -17.65
N ALA A 356 6.79 -14.29 -18.36
CA ALA A 356 6.84 -14.01 -19.79
C ALA A 356 7.11 -12.51 -19.99
N TYR A 357 8.39 -12.14 -19.93
CA TYR A 357 8.84 -10.78 -20.27
C TYR A 357 8.70 -10.49 -21.75
N LEU A 358 8.72 -9.20 -22.10
CA LEU A 358 8.59 -8.73 -23.47
C LEU A 358 7.42 -9.41 -24.19
N THR A 359 6.28 -9.50 -23.52
CA THR A 359 5.11 -10.21 -24.01
C THR A 359 3.85 -9.45 -23.61
N THR A 360 2.87 -9.35 -24.51
CA THR A 360 1.55 -8.77 -24.21
C THR A 360 0.44 -9.58 -24.88
N PRO A 361 -0.78 -9.63 -24.32
CA PRO A 361 -1.92 -10.22 -25.02
C PRO A 361 -2.32 -9.41 -26.24
N VAL A 362 -2.71 -10.13 -27.30
CA VAL A 362 -3.37 -9.60 -28.50
C VAL A 362 -4.88 -9.75 -28.37
N ARG A 363 -5.36 -10.93 -27.95
CA ARG A 363 -6.77 -11.23 -27.70
C ARG A 363 -6.93 -12.43 -26.76
N PHE A 364 -8.09 -12.53 -26.14
CA PHE A 364 -8.54 -13.68 -25.37
C PHE A 364 -9.48 -14.53 -26.23
N ILE A 365 -9.34 -15.84 -26.14
CA ILE A 365 -10.09 -16.80 -26.96
C ILE A 365 -11.00 -17.60 -26.05
N GLY A 366 -12.31 -17.54 -26.34
CA GLY A 366 -13.35 -18.21 -25.56
C GLY A 366 -13.62 -19.65 -26.01
N ASP A 367 -14.15 -20.44 -25.08
CA ASP A 367 -14.79 -21.73 -25.33
C ASP A 367 -16.27 -21.54 -25.77
N PRO A 368 -16.99 -22.62 -26.13
CA PRO A 368 -18.40 -22.54 -26.51
C PRO A 368 -19.35 -22.01 -25.41
N ASP A 369 -18.94 -22.07 -24.13
CA ASP A 369 -19.71 -21.60 -22.99
C ASP A 369 -19.43 -20.11 -22.66
N GLY A 370 -18.53 -19.47 -23.42
CA GLY A 370 -18.19 -18.06 -23.28
C GLY A 370 -17.11 -17.76 -22.23
N ASN A 371 -16.36 -18.76 -21.77
CA ASN A 371 -15.25 -18.59 -20.84
C ASN A 371 -13.90 -18.60 -21.58
N VAL A 372 -12.90 -17.90 -21.06
CA VAL A 372 -11.55 -17.96 -21.64
C VAL A 372 -10.98 -19.37 -21.57
N GLN A 373 -10.45 -19.85 -22.70
CA GLN A 373 -9.71 -21.13 -22.80
C GLN A 373 -8.24 -20.93 -23.18
N SER A 374 -7.91 -19.82 -23.84
CA SER A 374 -6.54 -19.50 -24.23
C SER A 374 -6.32 -18.00 -24.48
N VAL A 375 -5.06 -17.59 -24.47
CA VAL A 375 -4.63 -16.21 -24.75
C VAL A 375 -3.67 -16.23 -25.93
N GLU A 376 -3.95 -15.41 -26.94
CA GLU A 376 -3.00 -15.11 -28.01
C GLU A 376 -2.08 -13.98 -27.53
N LEU A 377 -0.79 -14.26 -27.50
CA LEU A 377 0.27 -13.38 -27.03
C LEU A 377 1.16 -12.96 -28.20
N VAL A 378 1.80 -11.81 -28.10
CA VAL A 378 2.82 -11.33 -29.06
C VAL A 378 4.09 -10.93 -28.33
N LYS A 379 5.25 -11.15 -28.95
CA LYS A 379 6.53 -10.67 -28.41
C LYS A 379 6.69 -9.18 -28.60
N MET A 380 7.45 -8.57 -27.69
CA MET A 380 7.80 -7.17 -27.69
C MET A 380 9.31 -7.01 -27.84
N GLU A 381 9.74 -5.87 -28.34
CA GLU A 381 11.09 -5.35 -28.19
C GLU A 381 11.06 -3.98 -27.50
N LEU A 382 12.19 -3.57 -26.92
CA LEU A 382 12.29 -2.26 -26.27
C LEU A 382 12.78 -1.21 -27.27
N GLY A 383 11.98 -0.17 -27.48
CA GLY A 383 12.38 1.05 -28.17
C GLY A 383 13.03 2.08 -27.23
N GLU A 384 12.89 3.35 -27.61
CA GLU A 384 13.37 4.50 -26.84
C GLU A 384 12.59 4.70 -25.53
N PRO A 385 13.19 5.34 -24.51
CA PRO A 385 12.50 5.74 -23.28
C PRO A 385 11.24 6.57 -23.52
N ASP A 386 10.18 6.32 -22.75
CA ASP A 386 8.99 7.16 -22.66
C ASP A 386 9.14 8.30 -21.63
N ALA A 387 8.07 9.07 -21.42
CA ALA A 387 8.06 10.20 -20.48
C ALA A 387 8.29 9.77 -19.01
N SER A 388 8.10 8.49 -18.67
CA SER A 388 8.46 7.93 -17.36
C SER A 388 9.93 7.48 -17.27
N GLY A 389 10.71 7.65 -18.34
CA GLY A 389 12.10 7.19 -18.45
C GLY A 389 12.24 5.70 -18.76
N ARG A 390 11.14 4.94 -18.85
CA ARG A 390 11.15 3.50 -19.16
C ARG A 390 11.07 3.27 -20.65
N ARG A 391 11.81 2.29 -21.17
CA ARG A 391 11.80 1.96 -22.60
C ARG A 391 10.39 1.54 -23.07
N ARG A 392 9.99 2.06 -24.22
CA ARG A 392 8.68 1.77 -24.83
C ARG A 392 8.67 0.35 -25.37
N PRO A 393 7.63 -0.46 -25.07
CA PRO A 393 7.49 -1.76 -25.69
C PRO A 393 6.88 -1.63 -27.09
N ILE A 394 7.46 -2.29 -28.09
CA ILE A 394 7.03 -2.31 -29.49
C ILE A 394 6.73 -3.76 -29.88
N GLN A 395 5.58 -4.02 -30.50
CA GLN A 395 5.22 -5.37 -30.94
C GLN A 395 6.14 -5.86 -32.06
N VAL A 396 6.58 -7.11 -31.97
CA VAL A 396 7.32 -7.79 -33.02
C VAL A 396 6.31 -8.53 -33.90
N GLU A 397 6.07 -8.02 -35.11
CA GLU A 397 5.11 -8.59 -36.05
C GLU A 397 5.45 -10.04 -36.42
N GLY A 398 4.45 -10.93 -36.48
CA GLY A 398 4.63 -12.34 -36.82
C GLY A 398 5.18 -13.20 -35.68
N SER A 399 5.26 -12.65 -34.46
CA SER A 399 5.71 -13.37 -33.25
C SER A 399 4.56 -13.89 -32.39
N GLU A 400 3.34 -13.89 -32.92
CA GLU A 400 2.14 -14.29 -32.20
C GLU A 400 2.15 -15.79 -31.89
N TYR A 401 1.72 -16.14 -30.67
CA TYR A 401 1.57 -17.53 -30.24
C TYR A 401 0.45 -17.64 -29.20
N THR A 402 -0.18 -18.81 -29.10
CA THR A 402 -1.29 -19.04 -28.18
C THR A 402 -0.85 -19.92 -27.01
N VAL A 403 -1.28 -19.56 -25.79
CA VAL A 403 -1.10 -20.37 -24.58
C VAL A 403 -2.45 -20.72 -23.96
N PRO A 404 -2.61 -21.90 -23.33
CA PRO A 404 -3.82 -22.22 -22.58
C PRO A 404 -3.97 -21.26 -21.39
N ALA A 405 -5.22 -20.91 -21.07
CA ALA A 405 -5.56 -20.13 -19.90
C ALA A 405 -6.99 -20.47 -19.47
N SER A 406 -7.13 -21.07 -18.29
CA SER A 406 -8.42 -21.29 -17.64
C SER A 406 -8.96 -20.04 -16.96
N ALA A 407 -8.08 -19.12 -16.59
CA ALA A 407 -8.42 -17.80 -16.07
C ALA A 407 -7.36 -16.77 -16.46
N VAL A 408 -7.80 -15.52 -16.61
CA VAL A 408 -6.93 -14.37 -16.88
C VAL A 408 -7.19 -13.29 -15.84
N VAL A 409 -6.14 -12.64 -15.35
CA VAL A 409 -6.24 -11.50 -14.44
C VAL A 409 -5.58 -10.27 -15.04
N ILE A 410 -6.34 -9.19 -15.19
CA ILE A 410 -5.88 -7.91 -15.76
C ILE A 410 -5.41 -7.01 -14.61
N ALA A 411 -4.09 -6.81 -14.52
CA ALA A 411 -3.41 -6.06 -13.47
C ALA A 411 -2.50 -4.96 -14.06
N VAL A 412 -3.06 -4.15 -14.97
CA VAL A 412 -2.31 -3.14 -15.76
C VAL A 412 -2.41 -1.71 -15.19
N GLY A 413 -2.74 -1.58 -13.91
CA GLY A 413 -2.81 -0.33 -13.17
C GLY A 413 -4.24 0.11 -12.89
N TYR A 414 -4.36 1.24 -12.17
CA TYR A 414 -5.62 1.80 -11.75
C TYR A 414 -5.74 3.29 -12.09
N GLY A 415 -6.97 3.78 -12.14
CA GLY A 415 -7.33 5.18 -12.28
C GLY A 415 -8.35 5.62 -11.24
N ALA A 416 -8.60 6.94 -11.20
CA ALA A 416 -9.68 7.51 -10.40
C ALA A 416 -11.05 7.11 -10.96
N ASP A 417 -12.06 7.11 -10.08
CA ASP A 417 -13.45 6.93 -10.48
C ASP A 417 -13.96 8.20 -11.17
N ALA A 418 -14.24 8.11 -12.48
CA ALA A 418 -14.75 9.22 -13.26
C ALA A 418 -16.16 9.65 -12.81
N GLU A 419 -17.00 8.73 -12.35
CA GLU A 419 -18.33 9.08 -11.82
C GLU A 419 -18.21 9.95 -10.56
N PHE A 420 -17.22 9.64 -9.71
CA PHE A 420 -16.94 10.44 -8.53
C PHE A 420 -16.54 11.88 -8.90
N ALA A 421 -15.81 12.07 -10.00
CA ALA A 421 -15.45 13.40 -10.49
C ALA A 421 -16.64 14.17 -11.08
N GLU A 422 -17.54 13.50 -11.79
CA GLU A 422 -18.67 14.14 -12.49
C GLU A 422 -19.77 14.65 -11.55
N HIS A 423 -19.93 14.01 -10.39
CA HIS A 423 -21.03 14.30 -9.46
C HIS A 423 -20.66 15.21 -8.29
N MET A 424 -19.46 15.78 -8.28
CA MET A 424 -18.94 16.55 -7.15
C MET A 424 -18.54 17.98 -7.53
N PRO A 425 -18.64 18.95 -6.62
CA PRO A 425 -18.26 20.35 -6.88
C PRO A 425 -16.74 20.57 -6.94
N VAL A 426 -15.93 19.50 -7.01
CA VAL A 426 -14.47 19.58 -7.00
C VAL A 426 -13.88 19.55 -8.41
N GLU A 427 -12.84 20.35 -8.65
CA GLU A 427 -12.12 20.30 -9.92
C GLU A 427 -11.23 19.07 -10.00
N THR A 428 -11.21 18.42 -11.17
CA THR A 428 -10.29 17.33 -11.48
C THR A 428 -9.37 17.67 -12.64
N ASP A 429 -8.30 16.88 -12.80
CA ASP A 429 -7.47 16.88 -13.99
C ASP A 429 -8.04 15.98 -15.10
N ARG A 430 -7.31 15.84 -16.21
CA ARG A 430 -7.73 15.02 -17.36
C ARG A 430 -7.81 13.51 -17.06
N TRP A 431 -7.26 13.07 -15.93
CA TRP A 431 -7.25 11.68 -15.48
C TRP A 431 -8.29 11.41 -14.38
N GLY A 432 -9.11 12.41 -14.06
CA GLY A 432 -10.10 12.33 -12.98
C GLY A 432 -9.52 12.48 -11.58
N LEU A 433 -8.24 12.86 -11.46
CA LEU A 433 -7.61 13.10 -10.15
C LEU A 433 -8.04 14.45 -9.59
N VAL A 434 -8.38 14.48 -8.30
CA VAL A 434 -8.85 15.70 -7.63
C VAL A 434 -7.71 16.70 -7.52
N LYS A 435 -7.94 17.91 -8.00
CA LYS A 435 -6.98 19.01 -7.88
C LYS A 435 -7.04 19.59 -6.47
N VAL A 436 -5.87 19.73 -5.88
CA VAL A 436 -5.69 20.35 -4.57
C VAL A 436 -4.55 21.35 -4.59
N ASN A 437 -4.53 22.22 -3.60
CA ASN A 437 -3.34 22.97 -3.25
C ASN A 437 -2.30 22.01 -2.61
N ASP A 438 -1.16 21.79 -3.27
CA ASP A 438 -0.13 20.83 -2.85
C ASP A 438 0.31 20.97 -1.38
N ARG A 439 0.35 22.21 -0.87
CA ARG A 439 0.76 22.48 0.52
C ARG A 439 -0.31 22.07 1.53
N THR A 440 -1.58 22.24 1.19
CA THR A 440 -2.69 22.15 2.17
C THR A 440 -3.61 20.95 1.98
N GLY A 441 -3.66 20.38 0.76
CA GLY A 441 -4.67 19.40 0.38
C GLY A 441 -6.07 19.99 0.15
N GLN A 442 -6.23 21.32 0.22
CA GLN A 442 -7.53 21.98 -0.01
C GLN A 442 -7.90 21.98 -1.49
N THR A 443 -9.16 21.67 -1.81
CA THR A 443 -9.71 21.74 -3.17
C THR A 443 -10.13 23.17 -3.55
N ASN A 444 -10.79 23.35 -4.69
CA ASN A 444 -11.46 24.60 -5.06
C ASN A 444 -12.65 24.94 -4.12
N VAL A 445 -13.17 23.98 -3.35
CA VAL A 445 -14.25 24.20 -2.39
C VAL A 445 -13.66 24.41 -0.98
N PRO A 446 -13.92 25.54 -0.29
CA PRO A 446 -13.20 25.91 0.94
C PRO A 446 -13.26 24.91 2.09
N TYR A 447 -14.35 24.15 2.21
CA TYR A 447 -14.55 23.15 3.27
C TYR A 447 -14.20 21.72 2.83
N ILE A 448 -13.64 21.53 1.63
CA ILE A 448 -13.30 20.20 1.09
C ILE A 448 -11.79 20.08 0.87
N PHE A 449 -11.23 19.03 1.44
CA PHE A 449 -9.83 18.64 1.31
C PHE A 449 -9.74 17.26 0.67
N ALA A 450 -8.60 16.92 0.06
CA ALA A 450 -8.35 15.59 -0.49
C ALA A 450 -6.88 15.19 -0.33
N GLY A 451 -6.62 13.87 -0.39
CA GLY A 451 -5.27 13.33 -0.33
C GLY A 451 -5.21 11.81 -0.58
N GLY A 452 -4.00 11.32 -0.85
CA GLY A 452 -3.77 9.93 -1.26
C GLY A 452 -4.05 9.73 -2.75
N ASP A 453 -4.34 8.50 -3.14
CA ASP A 453 -4.34 8.10 -4.55
C ASP A 453 -5.41 8.80 -5.41
N VAL A 454 -6.45 9.38 -4.79
CA VAL A 454 -7.43 10.21 -5.51
C VAL A 454 -6.83 11.51 -6.05
N VAL A 455 -5.70 11.95 -5.48
CA VAL A 455 -4.93 13.14 -5.90
C VAL A 455 -3.71 12.72 -6.72
N ASN A 456 -2.98 11.68 -6.28
CA ASN A 456 -1.67 11.33 -6.86
C ASN A 456 -1.75 10.28 -7.97
N GLY A 457 -2.90 9.61 -8.13
CA GLY A 457 -2.99 8.32 -8.81
C GLY A 457 -2.51 7.17 -7.91
N ALA A 458 -2.62 5.94 -8.43
CA ALA A 458 -2.24 4.75 -7.67
C ALA A 458 -0.77 4.80 -7.24
N ASP A 459 -0.53 4.79 -5.92
CA ASP A 459 0.78 5.00 -5.31
C ASP A 459 0.93 4.18 -4.01
N LEU A 460 1.91 4.50 -3.17
CA LEU A 460 2.25 3.76 -1.97
C LEU A 460 1.34 4.09 -0.77
N VAL A 461 1.11 3.11 0.09
CA VAL A 461 0.41 3.30 1.38
C VAL A 461 1.02 4.46 2.20
N VAL A 462 2.36 4.58 2.20
CA VAL A 462 3.07 5.60 2.97
C VAL A 462 2.91 7.02 2.39
N THR A 463 2.72 7.18 1.08
CA THR A 463 2.46 8.50 0.48
C THR A 463 1.03 8.94 0.77
N ALA A 464 0.07 8.01 0.75
CA ALA A 464 -1.29 8.27 1.23
C ALA A 464 -1.34 8.68 2.72
N ILE A 465 -0.50 8.10 3.59
CA ILE A 465 -0.35 8.53 4.99
C ILE A 465 0.26 9.93 5.06
N ALA A 466 1.32 10.21 4.29
CA ALA A 466 1.95 11.52 4.27
C ALA A 466 0.96 12.62 3.86
N ASP A 467 0.14 12.36 2.84
CA ASP A 467 -0.96 13.22 2.41
C ASP A 467 -2.02 13.41 3.48
N GLY A 468 -2.47 12.31 4.11
CA GLY A 468 -3.45 12.37 5.20
C GLY A 468 -2.96 13.23 6.37
N LYS A 469 -1.69 13.10 6.77
CA LYS A 469 -1.11 13.94 7.84
C LYS A 469 -1.02 15.42 7.45
N ARG A 470 -0.63 15.70 6.20
CA ARG A 470 -0.59 17.06 5.67
C ARG A 470 -2.00 17.66 5.70
N ALA A 471 -2.98 16.98 5.12
CA ALA A 471 -4.36 17.44 5.09
C ALA A 471 -4.93 17.63 6.50
N ALA A 472 -4.74 16.67 7.42
CA ALA A 472 -5.22 16.78 8.80
C ALA A 472 -4.65 18.01 9.54
N THR A 473 -3.39 18.37 9.29
CA THR A 473 -2.78 19.58 9.86
C THR A 473 -3.51 20.84 9.41
N TRP A 474 -3.83 20.94 8.12
CA TRP A 474 -4.51 22.12 7.56
C TRP A 474 -6.01 22.15 7.83
N ILE A 475 -6.67 20.98 7.87
CA ILE A 475 -8.05 20.86 8.33
C ILE A 475 -8.17 21.37 9.76
N HIS A 476 -7.27 20.95 10.66
CA HIS A 476 -7.25 21.43 12.04
C HIS A 476 -7.09 22.95 12.12
N GLN A 477 -6.17 23.53 11.32
CA GLN A 477 -5.99 24.98 11.26
C GLN A 477 -7.23 25.70 10.73
N HIS A 478 -7.86 25.17 9.68
CA HIS A 478 -9.10 25.69 9.12
C HIS A 478 -10.20 25.72 10.18
N LEU A 479 -10.46 24.59 10.84
CA LEU A 479 -11.48 24.44 11.88
C LEU A 479 -11.22 25.34 13.09
N SER A 480 -9.95 25.52 13.47
CA SER A 480 -9.55 26.39 14.59
C SER A 480 -9.83 27.87 14.29
N ASN A 481 -9.82 28.27 13.02
CA ASN A 481 -10.10 29.64 12.59
C ASN A 481 -11.61 29.95 12.45
N MET A 482 -12.47 28.93 12.44
CA MET A 482 -13.93 29.11 12.28
C MET A 482 -14.66 29.64 13.54
N GLY A 483 -13.94 30.07 14.58
CA GLY A 483 -14.50 30.50 15.87
C GLY A 483 -15.02 29.33 16.73
N PRO A 484 -15.72 29.57 17.85
CA PRO A 484 -16.33 28.50 18.64
C PRO A 484 -17.46 27.81 17.84
N ALA A 485 -17.58 26.49 17.98
CA ALA A 485 -18.67 25.73 17.37
C ALA A 485 -20.03 26.30 17.81
N LYS A 486 -20.98 26.45 16.87
CA LYS A 486 -22.35 26.86 17.22
C LYS A 486 -22.91 25.78 18.15
N LYS A 487 -23.30 26.16 19.38
CA LYS A 487 -24.01 25.25 20.28
C LYS A 487 -25.35 24.91 19.61
N GLY A 488 -25.46 23.67 19.15
CA GLY A 488 -26.73 23.06 18.73
C GLY A 488 -27.63 22.79 19.93
#